data_AF-R9PRI7-F1
#
_entry.id   AF-R9PRI7-F1
#
_cell.length_a   1.000
_cell.length_b   1.000
_cell.length_c   1.000
_cell.angle_alpha   90.00
_cell.angle_beta   90.00
_cell.angle_gamma   90.00
#
_symmetry.space_group_name_H-M   'P 1'
#
loop_
_entity.id
_entity.type
_entity.pdbx_description
1 polymer ?
#
loop_
_entity_poly.entity_id
_entity_poly.type
_entity_poly.pdbx_seq_one_letter_code
_entity_poly.pdbx_strand_id
1 'polypeptide(L)'
;MDTAENSSIAVEPSHSSVESVGANSTETTATTAAGEASNSSVDTIGANEATSETTTPVIDPEVDAMFGQLIRQSIANGNEQQALKLVEDAEQAGSLKARDVYLQALEKQKEQQQ
;
A
#
# COMPACT_ATOMS: atom_id res chain seq x y z
N MET A 1 30.76 -18.80 -55.50
CA MET A 1 31.56 -19.42 -54.44
C MET A 1 31.46 -18.51 -53.23
N ASP A 2 30.76 -18.79 -52.14
CA ASP A 2 29.93 -19.93 -51.74
C ASP A 2 28.96 -19.44 -50.65
N THR A 3 27.74 -19.95 -50.71
CA THR A 3 26.72 -20.03 -49.66
C THR A 3 27.21 -20.85 -48.46
N ALA A 4 26.84 -20.46 -47.24
CA ALA A 4 26.62 -21.42 -46.13
C ALA A 4 25.68 -20.83 -45.06
N GLU A 5 24.44 -21.34 -45.04
CA GLU A 5 23.65 -21.53 -43.81
C GLU A 5 24.43 -22.39 -42.81
N ASN A 6 24.16 -22.26 -41.49
CA ASN A 6 23.76 -23.41 -40.69
C ASN A 6 23.24 -23.00 -39.30
N SER A 7 22.16 -23.67 -38.92
CA SER A 7 21.35 -23.54 -37.72
C SER A 7 21.94 -24.25 -36.48
N SER A 8 21.28 -24.00 -35.34
CA SER A 8 21.09 -24.92 -34.20
C SER A 8 22.12 -24.90 -33.06
N ILE A 9 21.71 -24.37 -31.90
CA ILE A 9 21.82 -25.13 -30.65
C ILE A 9 20.65 -24.78 -29.72
N ALA A 10 19.90 -25.81 -29.34
CA ALA A 10 18.86 -25.78 -28.32
C ALA A 10 19.48 -26.13 -26.96
N VAL A 11 18.99 -25.53 -25.88
CA VAL A 11 18.91 -26.19 -24.57
C VAL A 11 17.85 -25.50 -23.70
N GLU A 12 16.80 -26.24 -23.39
CA GLU A 12 15.76 -25.89 -22.42
C GLU A 12 16.33 -25.97 -20.98
N PRO A 13 15.68 -25.32 -20.00
CA PRO A 13 15.45 -26.01 -18.75
C PRO A 13 13.96 -26.15 -18.41
N SER A 14 13.70 -27.32 -17.86
CA SER A 14 12.45 -28.00 -17.60
C SER A 14 11.52 -27.37 -16.57
N HIS A 15 10.23 -27.59 -16.82
CA HIS A 15 9.13 -27.96 -15.90
C HIS A 15 9.22 -27.58 -14.42
N SER A 16 8.28 -26.74 -13.98
CA SER A 16 7.71 -26.84 -12.64
C SER A 16 6.19 -26.78 -12.73
N SER A 17 5.57 -27.96 -12.62
CA SER A 17 4.14 -28.13 -12.36
C SER A 17 3.76 -27.49 -11.03
N VAL A 18 2.72 -26.65 -11.04
CA VAL A 18 1.73 -26.64 -9.95
C VAL A 18 0.34 -26.55 -10.60
N GLU A 19 -0.38 -27.66 -10.52
CA GLU A 19 -1.83 -27.72 -10.71
C GLU A 19 -2.50 -26.86 -9.63
N SER A 20 -3.33 -25.91 -10.03
CA SER A 20 -4.33 -25.33 -9.13
C SER A 20 -5.71 -25.64 -9.71
N VAL A 21 -6.20 -26.81 -9.35
CA VAL A 21 -7.61 -27.17 -9.50
C VAL A 21 -8.40 -26.45 -8.40
N GLY A 22 -9.49 -25.79 -8.79
CA GLY A 22 -10.33 -25.06 -7.85
C GLY A 22 -11.56 -24.43 -8.47
N ALA A 23 -12.20 -25.12 -9.43
CA ALA A 23 -13.60 -24.84 -9.74
C ALA A 23 -14.44 -25.47 -8.63
N ASN A 24 -15.01 -24.66 -7.74
CA ASN A 24 -16.06 -25.12 -6.85
C ASN A 24 -17.35 -24.37 -7.15
N SER A 25 -18.29 -25.14 -7.70
CA SER A 25 -19.67 -24.80 -8.03
C SER A 25 -20.42 -24.26 -6.81
N THR A 26 -21.09 -23.13 -6.97
CA THR A 26 -22.12 -22.69 -6.01
C THR A 26 -23.47 -23.15 -6.55
N GLU A 27 -23.87 -24.36 -6.16
CA GLU A 27 -25.25 -24.83 -6.31
C GLU A 27 -26.16 -24.00 -5.41
N THR A 28 -27.19 -23.43 -6.02
CA THR A 28 -28.31 -22.79 -5.35
C THR A 28 -29.29 -23.88 -4.92
N THR A 29 -29.46 -24.08 -3.62
CA THR A 29 -30.56 -24.90 -3.09
C THR A 29 -31.21 -24.20 -1.91
N ALA A 30 -32.41 -23.69 -2.15
CA ALA A 30 -33.32 -23.20 -1.11
C ALA A 30 -33.89 -24.38 -0.33
N THR A 31 -34.01 -24.28 1.01
CA THR A 31 -35.04 -24.98 1.79
C THR A 31 -35.27 -24.27 3.13
N THR A 32 -36.50 -23.80 3.29
CA THR A 32 -37.17 -23.31 4.50
C THR A 32 -37.38 -24.42 5.53
N ALA A 33 -37.14 -24.18 6.83
CA ALA A 33 -38.08 -24.51 7.93
C ALA A 33 -37.52 -24.21 9.34
N ALA A 34 -38.47 -23.92 10.22
CA ALA A 34 -38.43 -23.54 11.64
C ALA A 34 -37.68 -24.47 12.62
N GLY A 35 -37.37 -23.93 13.82
CA GLY A 35 -37.01 -24.69 15.03
C GLY A 35 -35.87 -24.00 15.81
N GLU A 36 -36.16 -23.08 16.74
CA GLU A 36 -36.35 -23.31 18.19
C GLU A 36 -35.05 -23.25 19.03
N ALA A 37 -35.16 -22.48 20.11
CA ALA A 37 -34.32 -22.43 21.31
C ALA A 37 -32.90 -21.86 21.21
N SER A 38 -32.84 -20.53 21.25
CA SER A 38 -31.77 -19.75 21.86
C SER A 38 -31.42 -20.28 23.25
N ASN A 39 -30.21 -20.80 23.43
CA ASN A 39 -29.51 -20.90 24.72
C ASN A 39 -28.02 -21.15 24.44
N SER A 40 -27.33 -20.19 23.82
CA SER A 40 -25.86 -20.17 23.83
C SER A 40 -25.42 -19.10 24.81
N SER A 41 -25.20 -19.52 26.06
CA SER A 41 -24.54 -18.73 27.09
C SER A 41 -23.07 -18.61 26.68
N VAL A 42 -22.76 -17.59 25.87
CA VAL A 42 -21.37 -17.18 25.62
C VAL A 42 -20.95 -16.36 26.84
N ASP A 43 -20.14 -17.01 27.67
CA ASP A 43 -19.37 -16.40 28.74
C ASP A 43 -18.69 -15.12 28.24
N THR A 44 -18.86 -14.09 29.06
CA THR A 44 -18.36 -12.72 28.93
C THR A 44 -17.02 -12.62 28.19
N ILE A 45 -17.03 -11.84 27.11
CA ILE A 45 -15.86 -11.34 26.40
C ILE A 45 -14.91 -10.73 27.44
N GLY A 46 -13.83 -11.45 27.74
CA GLY A 46 -12.68 -10.88 28.42
C GLY A 46 -12.15 -9.76 27.54
N ALA A 47 -12.37 -8.52 27.99
CA ALA A 47 -11.75 -7.33 27.43
C ALA A 47 -10.24 -7.46 27.62
N ASN A 48 -9.59 -8.17 26.69
CA ASN A 48 -8.16 -8.04 26.48
C ASN A 48 -8.00 -6.71 25.75
N GLU A 49 -8.01 -5.62 26.52
CA GLU A 49 -7.56 -4.30 26.07
C GLU A 49 -6.10 -4.48 25.64
N ALA A 50 -5.92 -4.85 24.38
CA ALA A 50 -4.67 -4.68 23.67
C ALA A 50 -4.44 -3.17 23.64
N THR A 51 -3.80 -2.66 24.68
CA THR A 51 -3.04 -1.43 24.63
C THR A 51 -1.90 -1.71 23.65
N SER A 52 -2.23 -1.67 22.36
CA SER A 52 -1.24 -1.45 21.32
C SER A 52 -0.66 -0.08 21.65
N GLU A 53 0.40 -0.07 22.44
CA GLU A 53 1.37 1.01 22.45
C GLU A 53 1.93 1.08 21.03
N THR A 54 1.16 1.72 20.15
CA THR A 54 1.59 2.16 18.84
C THR A 54 2.69 3.16 19.12
N THR A 55 3.90 2.64 19.30
CA THR A 55 5.14 3.40 19.34
C THR A 55 5.22 4.04 17.97
N THR A 56 4.70 5.27 17.87
CA THR A 56 4.79 6.04 16.65
C THR A 56 6.27 6.17 16.33
N PRO A 57 6.72 5.76 15.13
CA PRO A 57 8.10 5.95 14.75
C PRO A 57 8.40 7.44 14.87
N VAL A 58 9.39 7.80 15.68
CA VAL A 58 9.83 9.19 15.80
C VAL A 58 10.88 9.39 14.74
N ILE A 59 10.53 10.15 13.71
CA ILE A 59 11.47 10.54 12.66
C ILE A 59 12.55 11.45 13.24
N ASP A 60 13.79 11.30 12.75
CA ASP A 60 14.86 12.22 13.09
C ASP A 60 14.53 13.64 12.55
N PRO A 61 14.72 14.71 13.34
CA PRO A 61 14.35 16.06 12.94
C PRO A 61 15.08 16.56 11.69
N GLU A 62 16.30 16.10 11.42
CA GLU A 62 17.02 16.48 10.19
C GLU A 62 16.36 15.83 8.96
N VAL A 63 15.91 14.59 9.11
CA VAL A 63 15.21 13.84 8.06
C VAL A 63 13.82 14.46 7.81
N ASP A 64 13.10 14.85 8.86
CA ASP A 64 11.82 15.58 8.76
C ASP A 64 11.98 16.91 8.01
N ALA A 65 13.03 17.67 8.34
CA ALA A 65 13.34 18.92 7.67
C ALA A 65 13.70 18.71 6.18
N MET A 66 14.44 17.65 5.87
CA MET A 66 14.77 17.28 4.49
C MET A 66 13.52 16.95 3.69
N PHE A 67 12.61 16.11 4.20
CA PHE A 67 11.32 15.83 3.55
C PHE A 67 10.54 17.13 3.31
N GLY A 68 10.46 18.00 4.31
CA GLY A 68 9.81 19.29 4.15
C GLY A 68 10.42 20.18 3.06
N GLN A 69 11.75 20.16 2.87
CA GLN A 69 12.40 20.86 1.76
C GLN A 69 12.07 20.24 0.40
N LEU A 70 12.15 18.92 0.29
CA LEU A 70 11.85 18.20 -0.96
C LEU A 70 10.40 18.42 -1.39
N ILE A 71 9.45 18.35 -0.45
CA ILE A 71 8.02 18.63 -0.71
C ILE A 71 7.86 20.04 -1.29
N ARG A 72 8.41 21.07 -0.64
CA ARG A 72 8.34 22.46 -1.12
C ARG A 72 8.94 22.62 -2.51
N GLN A 73 10.07 21.98 -2.77
CA GLN A 73 10.74 22.05 -4.07
C GLN A 73 9.94 21.34 -5.16
N SER A 74 9.36 20.17 -4.89
CA SER A 74 8.51 19.46 -5.84
C SER A 74 7.27 20.28 -6.22
N ILE A 75 6.64 20.94 -5.26
CA ILE A 75 5.51 21.86 -5.51
C ILE A 75 5.94 23.07 -6.34
N ALA A 76 7.05 23.71 -5.99
CA ALA A 76 7.58 24.85 -6.76
C ALA A 76 7.89 24.49 -8.22
N ASN A 77 8.27 23.23 -8.49
CA ASN A 77 8.52 22.71 -9.84
C ASN A 77 7.25 22.22 -10.56
N GLY A 78 6.06 22.31 -9.95
CA GLY A 78 4.80 21.80 -10.49
C GLY A 78 4.64 20.28 -10.43
N ASN A 79 5.54 19.58 -9.73
CA ASN A 79 5.55 18.13 -9.60
C ASN A 79 4.72 17.69 -8.38
N GLU A 80 3.42 17.93 -8.42
CA GLU A 80 2.51 17.66 -7.29
C GLU A 80 2.45 16.18 -6.88
N GLN A 81 2.51 15.25 -7.85
CA GLN A 81 2.51 13.81 -7.56
C GLN A 81 3.76 13.38 -6.78
N GLN A 82 4.92 13.93 -7.11
CA GLN A 82 6.16 13.66 -6.38
C GLN A 82 6.08 14.25 -4.96
N ALA A 83 5.51 15.45 -4.83
CA ALA A 83 5.32 16.07 -3.52
C ALA A 83 4.39 15.24 -2.63
N LEU A 84 3.30 14.68 -3.17
CA LEU A 84 2.42 13.77 -2.43
C LEU A 84 3.15 12.50 -2.00
N LYS A 85 3.96 11.90 -2.87
CA LYS A 85 4.74 10.72 -2.53
C LYS A 85 5.72 10.99 -1.38
N LEU A 86 6.38 12.15 -1.39
CA LEU A 86 7.27 12.58 -0.32
C LEU A 86 6.53 12.81 1.01
N VAL A 87 5.28 13.27 0.97
CA VAL A 87 4.44 13.39 2.16
C VAL A 87 4.16 12.01 2.75
N GLU A 88 3.72 11.05 1.94
CA GLU A 88 3.44 9.68 2.38
C GLU A 88 4.68 9.02 2.99
N ASP A 89 5.83 9.16 2.34
CA ASP A 89 7.10 8.59 2.82
C ASP A 89 7.53 9.24 4.16
N ALA A 90 7.33 10.55 4.31
CA ALA A 90 7.61 11.27 5.55
C ALA A 90 6.64 10.85 6.67
N GLU A 91 5.34 10.73 6.39
CA GLU A 91 4.33 10.28 7.35
C GLU A 91 4.59 8.84 7.80
N GLN A 92 4.96 7.96 6.86
CA GLN A 92 5.35 6.59 7.16
C GLN A 92 6.63 6.52 8.01
N ALA A 93 7.56 7.45 7.81
CA ALA A 93 8.76 7.59 8.62
C ALA A 93 8.49 8.21 10.00
N GLY A 94 7.31 8.78 10.25
CA GLY A 94 6.92 9.36 11.53
C GLY A 94 6.71 10.87 11.57
N SER A 95 6.80 11.56 10.43
CA SER A 95 6.55 13.00 10.35
C SER A 95 5.07 13.31 10.51
N LEU A 96 4.73 14.12 11.50
CA LEU A 96 3.38 14.66 11.68
C LEU A 96 3.16 15.98 10.94
N LYS A 97 4.19 16.54 10.30
CA LYS A 97 4.17 17.90 9.72
C LYS A 97 4.21 17.89 8.19
N ALA A 98 4.54 16.76 7.57
CA ALA A 98 4.73 16.67 6.12
C ALA A 98 3.50 17.15 5.34
N ARG A 99 2.30 16.77 5.78
CA ARG A 99 1.02 17.18 5.19
C ARG A 99 0.81 18.69 5.24
N ASP A 100 1.07 19.31 6.39
CA ASP A 100 0.96 20.77 6.55
C ASP A 100 1.95 21.51 5.65
N VAL A 101 3.18 21.00 5.53
CA VAL A 101 4.20 21.58 4.65
C VAL A 101 3.75 21.54 3.19
N TYR A 102 3.12 20.45 2.75
CA TYR A 102 2.57 20.32 1.40
C TYR A 102 1.47 21.34 1.12
N LEU A 103 0.51 21.50 2.05
CA LEU A 103 -0.59 22.45 1.89
C LEU A 103 -0.09 23.91 1.85
N GLN A 104 0.83 24.27 2.75
CA GLN A 104 1.46 25.60 2.74
C GLN A 104 2.25 25.87 1.46
N ALA A 105 2.92 24.86 0.91
CA ALA A 105 3.64 25.00 -0.34
C ALA A 105 2.70 25.26 -1.52
N LEU A 106 1.56 24.55 -1.59
CA LEU A 106 0.55 24.75 -2.63
C LEU A 106 -0.07 26.14 -2.58
N GLU A 107 -0.39 26.63 -1.38
CA GLU A 107 -0.92 27.98 -1.18
C GLU A 107 0.06 29.03 -1.71
N LYS A 108 1.33 28.95 -1.30
CA LYS A 108 2.39 29.84 -1.78
C LYS A 108 2.63 29.78 -3.29
N GLN A 109 2.48 28.60 -3.91
CA GLN A 109 2.62 28.46 -5.35
C GLN A 109 1.47 29.15 -6.09
N LYS A 110 0.25 29.14 -5.54
CA LYS A 110 -0.90 29.83 -6.11
C LYS A 110 -0.79 31.35 -5.98
N GLU A 111 -0.27 31.83 -4.86
CA GLU A 111 0.00 33.27 -4.66
C GLU A 111 1.05 33.81 -5.64
N GLN A 112 2.10 33.04 -5.93
CA GLN A 112 3.18 33.44 -6.85
C GLN A 112 2.77 33.45 -8.34
N GLN A 113 1.62 32.88 -8.68
CA GLN A 113 1.12 32.82 -10.05
C GLN A 113 0.08 33.92 -10.37
N GLN A 114 -0.24 34.78 -9.40
CA GLN A 114 -1.12 35.95 -9.58
C GLN A 114 -0.31 37.23 -9.83
#